data_AF-A0A1H9YNM6-F1
#
_entry.id   AF-A0A1H9YNM6-F1
#
_cell.length_a   1.000
_cell.length_b   1.000
_cell.length_c   1.000
_cell.angle_alpha   90.00
_cell.angle_beta   90.00
_cell.angle_gamma   90.00
#
_symmetry.space_group_name_H-M   'P 1'
#
loop_
_entity.id
_entity.type
_entity.pdbx_description
1 polymer ?
#
loop_
_entity_poly.entity_id
_entity_poly.type
_entity_poly.pdbx_seq_one_letter_code
_entity_poly.pdbx_strand_id
1 'polypeptide(L)'
;MADLDWIHDPLLKNMSHHKKEILTSLIKQAEGKSAAETIPILLSTQKLMNEQGVKFSPQEQNAMFSILSKKLNPQEQQRFDAMKKMMRF
;
A
#
# COMPACT_ATOMS: atom_id res chain seq x y z
N MET A 1 15.43 12.87 2.31
CA MET A 1 14.40 13.46 1.43
C MET A 1 13.53 12.31 0.94
N ALA A 2 12.25 12.26 1.35
CA ALA A 2 11.36 11.18 0.94
C ALA A 2 11.07 11.36 -0.55
N ASP A 3 11.57 10.45 -1.36
CA ASP A 3 11.40 10.47 -2.82
C ASP A 3 9.91 10.27 -3.14
N LEU A 4 9.24 11.35 -3.56
CA LEU A 4 7.83 11.40 -3.97
C LEU A 4 7.57 10.68 -5.31
N ASP A 5 8.45 9.77 -5.71
CA ASP A 5 8.40 9.01 -6.97
C ASP A 5 7.03 8.33 -7.18
N TRP A 6 6.37 7.98 -6.07
CA TRP A 6 5.01 7.46 -6.09
C TRP A 6 3.96 8.45 -6.62
N ILE A 7 4.04 9.74 -6.29
CA ILE A 7 3.10 10.76 -6.79
C ILE A 7 3.20 10.94 -8.31
N HIS A 8 4.34 10.59 -8.91
CA HIS A 8 4.53 10.62 -10.35
C HIS A 8 4.06 9.33 -11.05
N ASP A 9 3.69 8.30 -10.28
CA ASP A 9 3.27 7.03 -10.85
C ASP A 9 1.95 7.24 -11.64
N PRO A 10 1.91 6.89 -12.94
CA PRO A 10 0.72 7.09 -13.76
C PRO A 10 -0.49 6.29 -13.26
N LEU A 11 -0.28 5.27 -12.42
CA LEU A 11 -1.33 4.51 -11.76
C LEU A 11 -2.04 5.33 -10.68
N LEU A 12 -1.37 6.31 -10.08
CA LEU A 12 -1.91 7.24 -9.09
C LEU A 12 -2.57 8.47 -9.72
N LYS A 13 -2.33 8.73 -11.00
CA LYS A 13 -2.94 9.85 -11.74
C LYS A 13 -4.48 9.75 -11.79
N ASN A 14 -5.01 8.54 -11.95
CA ASN A 14 -6.45 8.27 -11.97
C ASN A 14 -7.04 7.85 -10.61
N MET A 15 -6.23 7.86 -9.55
CA MET A 15 -6.70 7.48 -8.21
C MET A 15 -7.54 8.60 -7.58
N SER A 16 -8.72 8.24 -7.05
CA SER A 16 -9.60 9.16 -6.31
C SER A 16 -8.90 9.77 -5.09
N HIS A 17 -9.27 10.99 -4.72
CA HIS A 17 -8.66 11.73 -3.60
C HIS A 17 -8.61 10.89 -2.31
N HIS A 18 -9.72 10.23 -1.97
CA HIS A 18 -9.84 9.38 -0.78
C HIS A 18 -8.78 8.27 -0.72
N LYS A 19 -8.55 7.59 -1.85
CA LYS A 19 -7.56 6.52 -1.97
C LYS A 19 -6.13 7.03 -1.82
N LYS A 20 -5.83 8.22 -2.33
CA LYS A 20 -4.52 8.87 -2.19
C LYS A 20 -4.22 9.19 -0.72
N GLU A 21 -5.19 9.70 0.02
CA GLU A 21 -5.04 9.98 1.45
C GLU A 21 -4.75 8.71 2.24
N ILE A 22 -5.51 7.66 1.95
CA ILE A 22 -5.34 6.34 2.55
C ILE A 22 -3.94 5.78 2.25
N LEU A 23 -3.53 5.80 0.98
CA LEU A 23 -2.22 5.33 0.55
C LEU A 23 -1.09 6.12 1.23
N THR A 24 -1.23 7.45 1.32
CA THR A 24 -0.27 8.33 2.00
C THR A 24 -0.16 7.99 3.48
N SER A 25 -1.30 7.82 4.15
CA SER A 25 -1.35 7.45 5.56
C SER A 25 -0.76 6.07 5.79
N LEU A 26 -1.02 5.12 4.88
CA LEU A 26 -0.51 3.77 4.95
C LEU A 26 0.99 3.72 4.71
N ILE A 27 1.52 4.45 3.72
CA ILE A 27 2.97 4.58 3.50
C ILE A 27 3.63 5.19 4.72
N LYS A 28 3.06 6.26 5.32
CA LYS A 28 3.58 6.86 6.55
C LYS A 28 3.56 5.89 7.73
N GLN A 29 2.51 5.10 7.87
CA GLN A 29 2.38 4.13 8.96
C GLN A 29 3.28 2.90 8.74
N ALA A 30 3.52 2.53 7.49
CA ALA A 30 4.42 1.45 7.11
C ALA A 30 5.90 1.86 7.15
N GLU A 31 6.19 3.15 6.94
CA GLU A 31 7.54 3.69 6.96
C GLU A 31 8.15 3.50 8.36
N GLY A 32 9.23 2.71 8.43
CA GLY A 32 9.88 2.35 9.69
C GLY A 32 9.23 1.19 10.45
N LYS A 33 8.15 0.59 9.93
CA LYS A 33 7.49 -0.59 10.52
C LYS A 33 7.75 -1.87 9.73
N SER A 34 7.78 -2.99 10.45
CA SER A 34 7.88 -4.33 9.84
C SER A 34 6.60 -4.70 9.09
N ALA A 35 6.69 -5.49 8.04
CA ALA A 35 5.55 -6.10 7.34
C ALA A 35 4.57 -6.78 8.30
N ALA A 36 5.03 -7.40 9.38
CA ALA A 36 4.15 -7.97 10.40
C ALA A 36 3.23 -6.92 11.08
N GLU A 37 3.67 -5.66 11.20
CA GLU A 37 2.86 -4.55 11.69
C GLU A 37 2.10 -3.84 10.56
N THR A 38 2.68 -3.78 9.37
CA THR A 38 2.05 -3.11 8.22
C THR A 38 0.90 -3.92 7.65
N ILE A 39 0.93 -5.25 7.74
CA ILE A 39 -0.16 -6.15 7.34
C ILE A 39 -1.49 -5.84 8.06
N PRO A 40 -1.55 -5.80 9.41
CA PRO A 40 -2.80 -5.48 10.12
C PRO A 40 -3.26 -4.04 9.86
N ILE A 41 -2.34 -3.10 9.60
CA ILE A 41 -2.65 -1.74 9.17
C ILE A 41 -3.33 -1.76 7.79
N LEU A 42 -2.80 -2.54 6.85
CA LEU A 42 -3.33 -2.70 5.50
C LEU A 42 -4.69 -3.40 5.51
N LEU A 43 -4.88 -4.42 6.34
CA LEU A 43 -6.17 -5.06 6.59
C LEU A 43 -7.22 -4.10 7.17
N SER A 44 -6.84 -3.33 8.19
CA SER A 44 -7.73 -2.33 8.82
C SER A 44 -8.14 -1.26 7.81
N THR A 45 -7.18 -0.82 7.01
CA THR A 45 -7.38 0.14 5.94
C THR A 45 -8.28 -0.42 4.84
N GLN A 46 -8.06 -1.67 4.42
CA GLN A 46 -8.89 -2.38 3.43
C GLN A 46 -10.33 -2.53 3.92
N LYS A 47 -10.53 -2.81 5.21
CA LYS A 47 -11.85 -2.90 5.83
C LYS A 47 -12.58 -1.56 5.79
N LEU A 48 -11.92 -0.48 6.24
CA LEU A 48 -12.46 0.88 6.19
C LEU A 48 -12.82 1.30 4.76
N MET A 49 -11.95 1.01 3.80
CA MET A 49 -12.21 1.27 2.39
C MET A 49 -13.41 0.49 1.88
N ASN A 50 -13.50 -0.81 2.20
CA ASN A 50 -14.59 -1.65 1.76
C ASN A 50 -15.95 -1.18 2.35
N GLU A 51 -15.97 -0.71 3.60
CA GLU A 51 -17.14 -0.06 4.20
C GLU A 51 -17.54 1.23 3.46
N GLN A 52 -16.56 1.99 2.96
CA GLN A 52 -16.77 3.19 2.14
C GLN A 52 -17.12 2.86 0.67
N GLY A 53 -17.20 1.57 0.28
CA GLY A 53 -17.36 1.16 -1.12
C GLY A 53 -16.13 1.45 -1.99
N VAL A 54 -15.00 1.77 -1.38
CA VAL A 54 -13.73 2.04 -2.03
C VAL A 54 -12.92 0.75 -2.08
N LYS A 55 -12.37 0.41 -3.25
CA LYS A 55 -11.44 -0.72 -3.39
C LYS A 55 -10.23 -0.27 -4.19
N PHE A 56 -9.04 -0.64 -3.73
CA PHE A 56 -7.84 -0.49 -4.57
C PHE A 56 -7.89 -1.50 -5.71
N SER A 57 -7.57 -1.02 -6.89
CA SER A 57 -7.37 -1.84 -8.09
C SER A 57 -6.04 -2.58 -7.96
N PRO A 58 -5.88 -3.74 -8.63
CA PRO A 58 -4.64 -4.50 -8.59
C PRO A 58 -3.42 -3.69 -9.05
N GLN A 59 -3.60 -2.74 -9.98
CA GLN A 59 -2.58 -1.76 -10.37
C GLN A 59 -2.17 -0.83 -9.22
N GLU A 60 -3.15 -0.24 -8.53
CA GLU A 60 -2.93 0.68 -7.40
C GLU A 60 -2.23 -0.03 -6.24
N GLN A 61 -2.66 -1.26 -5.94
CA GLN A 61 -1.99 -2.10 -4.96
C GLN A 61 -0.54 -2.36 -5.38
N ASN A 62 -0.28 -2.72 -6.66
CA ASN A 62 1.08 -2.97 -7.13
C ASN A 62 1.99 -1.75 -6.97
N ALA A 63 1.49 -0.56 -7.28
CA ALA A 63 2.20 0.69 -7.05
C ALA A 63 2.51 0.83 -5.55
N MET A 64 1.50 0.72 -4.68
CA MET A 64 1.67 0.78 -3.23
C MET A 64 2.73 -0.20 -2.74
N PHE A 65 2.65 -1.46 -3.18
CA PHE A 65 3.62 -2.50 -2.87
C PHE A 65 5.01 -2.12 -3.33
N SER A 66 5.19 -1.59 -4.54
CA SER A 66 6.50 -1.13 -5.03
C SER A 66 7.08 0.00 -4.18
N ILE A 67 6.24 0.93 -3.72
CA ILE A 67 6.66 2.08 -2.93
C ILE A 67 7.03 1.67 -1.51
N LEU A 68 6.19 0.86 -0.88
CA LEU A 68 6.45 0.23 0.41
C LEU A 68 7.70 -0.64 0.33
N SER A 69 7.83 -1.43 -0.73
CA SER A 69 8.99 -2.27 -1.00
C SER A 69 10.28 -1.50 -1.11
N LYS A 70 10.29 -0.34 -1.78
CA LYS A 70 11.47 0.54 -1.85
C LYS A 70 11.92 1.04 -0.46
N LYS A 71 11.02 1.05 0.53
CA LYS A 71 11.27 1.52 1.90
C LYS A 71 11.45 0.39 2.92
N LEU A 72 11.02 -0.81 2.58
CA LEU A 72 11.07 -2.01 3.41
C LEU A 72 12.31 -2.84 3.07
N ASN A 73 12.76 -3.62 4.04
CA ASN A 73 13.88 -4.55 3.84
C ASN A 73 13.44 -5.69 2.91
N PRO A 74 14.35 -6.32 2.14
CA PRO A 74 14.02 -7.40 1.19
C PRO A 74 13.24 -8.55 1.83
N GLN A 75 13.50 -8.86 3.10
CA GLN A 75 12.79 -9.88 3.87
C GLN A 75 11.31 -9.52 4.11
N GLU A 76 11.03 -8.24 4.40
CA GLU A 76 9.68 -7.73 4.64
C GLU A 76 8.91 -7.60 3.32
N GLN A 77 9.63 -7.27 2.25
CA GLN A 77 9.12 -7.26 0.89
C GLN A 77 8.57 -8.63 0.46
N GLN A 78 9.35 -9.69 0.71
CA GLN A 78 8.94 -11.07 0.41
C GLN A 78 7.72 -11.50 1.23
N ARG A 79 7.62 -11.09 2.50
CA ARG A 79 6.45 -11.37 3.33
C ARG A 79 5.19 -10.70 2.77
N PHE A 80 5.32 -9.47 2.29
CA PHE A 80 4.23 -8.77 1.62
C PHE A 80 3.81 -9.43 0.31
N ASP A 81 4.75 -9.83 -0.55
CA ASP A 81 4.46 -10.54 -1.80
C ASP A 81 3.81 -11.90 -1.54
N ALA A 82 4.31 -12.65 -0.55
CA ALA A 82 3.73 -13.91 -0.12
C ALA A 82 2.30 -13.73 0.38
N MET A 83 2.04 -12.67 1.18
CA MET A 83 0.70 -12.38 1.66
C MET A 83 -0.24 -11.97 0.52
N LYS A 84 0.25 -11.17 -0.44
CA LYS A 84 -0.49 -10.79 -1.66
C LYS A 84 -0.87 -12.01 -2.50
N LYS A 85 -0.01 -13.03 -2.58
CA LYS A 85 -0.33 -14.30 -3.25
C LYS A 85 -1.38 -15.11 -2.50
N MET A 86 -1.42 -14.99 -1.16
CA MET A 86 -2.34 -15.72 -0.30
C MET A 86 -3.74 -15.08 -0.26
N MET A 87 -3.80 -13.76 -0.11
CA MET A 87 -5.00 -12.95 -0.31
C MET A 87 -5.13 -12.66 -1.80
N ARG A 88 -5.71 -13.58 -2.57
CA ARG A 88 -6.13 -13.29 -3.96
C ARG A 88 -7.05 -12.06 -3.96
N PHE A 89 -6.48 -10.88 -4.27
CA PHE A 89 -7.21 -9.65 -4.60
C PHE A 89 -7.55 -9.62 -6.09
#